data_AF-A0A6B2L2G5-F1
#
_entry.id   AF-A0A6B2L2G5-F1
#
_cell.length_a   1.000
_cell.length_b   1.000
_cell.length_c   1.000
_cell.angle_alpha   90.00
_cell.angle_beta   90.00
_cell.angle_gamma   90.00
#
_symmetry.space_group_name_H-M   'P 1'
#
loop_
_entity.id
_entity.type
_entity.pdbx_description
1 polymer ?
#
loop_
_entity_poly.entity_id
_entity_poly.type
_entity_poly.pdbx_seq_one_letter_code
_entity_poly.pdbx_strand_id
1 'polypeptide(L)'
;MDQYYNSSKICREASGDCDSPETCTGDSVYCPTNSFSPKTTICRAAAGLCDMEENCTGVSNQCPPDSFKISTTVCRESVGYCDIEETCSGNTPYCPEDLFVLSNSTVCRPSVGPCDIAELCTGSSSDCPVDLFEGSSKVCRESVGLCDRAEKCMGNSSECPGDSFFDTATVCRKLEGDCDVEEKCTGFSVDCPSDLFAGTMKICREAVGVCDIKEMCTGGSRNCPTDVFVNSTVICRESVGDCDISEKCSGESPICPNDSFKTNIICRVSVGTCDIEEYCTGRGAACPDDVFQPSTIVCRNQTGPCDVEDNCTGNGPLCPTEDVVQPDTFVCRGVDGDCDVEEKCTGDSKTCPEDSFKAINDVCRESKGDCDVEEKCTGDSKDCPTNTFLNSSQICREIQGDCDVEEVCPGDNEDCPIDLFKNDTYMCLEAPGPCAADAYCSGDAFGCPVNEYLPRTTVCRPAAGPCDTPEYCTGESY
;
A
#
# COMPACT_ATOMS: atom_id res chain seq x y z
N MET A 1 -17.76 91.32 -152.74
CA MET A 1 -16.52 90.87 -152.07
C MET A 1 -16.91 90.68 -150.63
N ASP A 2 -17.12 89.44 -150.24
CA ASP A 2 -17.85 89.12 -149.01
C ASP A 2 -16.94 89.25 -147.79
N GLN A 3 -17.44 89.91 -146.75
CA GLN A 3 -16.73 90.11 -145.49
C GLN A 3 -17.17 89.02 -144.50
N TYR A 4 -16.24 88.13 -144.14
CA TYR A 4 -16.43 87.13 -143.09
C TYR A 4 -15.97 87.69 -141.74
N TYR A 5 -16.67 87.30 -140.67
CA TYR A 5 -16.25 87.67 -139.31
C TYR A 5 -14.93 86.97 -138.94
N ASN A 6 -14.06 87.71 -138.25
CA ASN A 6 -12.73 87.26 -137.80
C ASN A 6 -12.82 85.98 -136.96
N SER A 7 -11.76 85.16 -136.97
CA SER A 7 -11.68 83.86 -136.31
C SER A 7 -11.80 83.85 -134.78
N SER A 8 -11.96 85.03 -134.18
CA SER A 8 -12.23 85.26 -132.76
C SER A 8 -13.71 85.49 -132.41
N LYS A 9 -14.61 85.59 -133.40
CA LYS A 9 -16.04 85.82 -133.14
C LYS A 9 -16.78 84.51 -132.87
N ILE A 10 -17.38 84.40 -131.68
CA ILE A 10 -18.23 83.27 -131.28
C ILE A 10 -19.48 83.25 -132.16
N CYS A 11 -19.72 82.13 -132.84
CA CYS A 11 -20.92 81.89 -133.64
C CYS A 11 -21.92 80.94 -132.96
N ARG A 12 -21.50 80.25 -131.89
CA ARG A 12 -22.36 79.51 -130.97
C ARG A 12 -21.73 79.50 -129.57
N GLU A 13 -22.52 79.90 -128.56
CA GLU A 13 -22.11 79.83 -127.15
C GLU A 13 -22.07 78.37 -126.67
N ALA A 14 -21.18 78.08 -125.73
CA ALA A 14 -21.16 76.78 -125.06
C ALA A 14 -22.52 76.48 -124.40
N SER A 15 -23.05 75.28 -124.62
CA SER A 15 -24.31 74.82 -124.06
C SER A 15 -24.13 73.53 -123.25
N GLY A 16 -23.80 73.65 -121.97
CA GLY A 16 -23.56 72.55 -121.04
C GLY A 16 -22.09 72.44 -120.64
N ASP A 17 -21.80 71.68 -119.58
CA ASP A 17 -20.46 71.64 -118.96
C ASP A 17 -19.38 70.98 -119.84
N CYS A 18 -19.77 70.27 -120.91
CA CYS A 18 -18.87 69.60 -121.85
C CYS A 18 -18.82 70.24 -123.24
N ASP A 19 -19.30 71.47 -123.37
CA ASP A 19 -19.36 72.19 -124.64
C ASP A 19 -18.37 73.37 -124.64
N SER A 20 -17.71 73.61 -125.76
CA SER A 20 -16.82 74.75 -125.94
C SER A 20 -17.41 75.69 -126.99
N PRO A 21 -17.35 77.02 -126.81
CA PRO A 21 -17.95 77.94 -127.76
C PRO A 21 -17.26 77.86 -129.13
N GLU A 22 -18.02 77.66 -130.20
CA GLU A 22 -17.46 77.65 -131.55
C GLU A 22 -17.22 79.06 -132.07
N THR A 23 -16.01 79.30 -132.56
CA THR A 23 -15.65 80.53 -133.26
C THR A 23 -15.74 80.34 -134.78
N CYS A 24 -16.02 81.43 -135.50
CA CYS A 24 -16.00 81.42 -136.97
C CYS A 24 -14.62 80.98 -137.48
N THR A 25 -14.55 80.20 -138.56
CA THR A 25 -13.25 79.80 -139.15
C THR A 25 -12.61 80.88 -140.02
N GLY A 26 -13.36 81.95 -140.35
CA GLY A 26 -12.93 83.02 -141.26
C GLY A 26 -13.18 82.74 -142.74
N ASP A 27 -13.54 81.50 -143.11
CA ASP A 27 -13.61 81.04 -144.51
C ASP A 27 -14.96 80.39 -144.91
N SER A 28 -15.98 80.40 -144.02
CA SER A 28 -17.30 79.76 -144.24
C SER A 28 -18.46 80.62 -143.72
N VAL A 29 -19.63 80.55 -144.40
CA VAL A 29 -20.89 81.17 -143.95
C VAL A 29 -21.62 80.38 -142.86
N TYR A 30 -21.19 79.14 -142.58
CA TYR A 30 -21.77 78.27 -141.54
C TYR A 30 -20.78 78.10 -140.38
N CYS A 31 -21.30 78.11 -139.14
CA CYS A 31 -20.52 77.80 -137.93
C CYS A 31 -20.07 76.33 -137.96
N PRO A 32 -18.85 75.99 -137.51
CA PRO A 32 -18.35 74.62 -137.54
C PRO A 32 -19.24 73.64 -136.75
N THR A 33 -19.10 72.34 -137.04
CA THR A 33 -19.84 71.28 -136.33
C THR A 33 -19.49 71.30 -134.85
N ASN A 34 -20.44 70.89 -134.00
CA ASN A 34 -20.29 71.00 -132.55
C ASN A 34 -18.98 70.32 -132.08
N SER A 35 -18.16 71.05 -131.32
CA SER A 35 -16.91 70.55 -130.77
C SER A 35 -17.03 70.33 -129.26
N PHE A 36 -17.27 69.07 -128.88
CA PHE A 36 -17.32 68.71 -127.46
C PHE A 36 -15.94 68.63 -126.83
N SER A 37 -15.87 68.98 -125.56
CA SER A 37 -14.66 68.89 -124.75
C SER A 37 -14.10 67.46 -124.74
N PRO A 38 -12.76 67.28 -124.82
CA PRO A 38 -12.13 65.96 -124.91
C PRO A 38 -12.39 65.11 -123.67
N LYS A 39 -12.19 63.79 -123.80
CA LYS A 39 -12.40 62.80 -122.73
C LYS A 39 -11.58 62.97 -121.45
N THR A 40 -10.66 63.93 -121.44
CA THR A 40 -9.84 64.31 -120.29
C THR A 40 -10.36 65.57 -119.59
N THR A 41 -11.48 66.13 -120.04
CA THR A 41 -12.08 67.34 -119.45
C THR A 41 -13.04 66.92 -118.36
N ILE A 42 -12.70 67.26 -117.12
CA ILE A 42 -13.57 67.04 -115.96
C ILE A 42 -14.75 68.02 -116.08
N CYS A 43 -15.96 67.50 -116.18
CA CYS A 43 -17.19 68.28 -116.21
C CYS A 43 -17.92 68.28 -114.87
N ARG A 44 -17.68 67.27 -114.02
CA ARG A 44 -18.09 67.26 -112.62
C ARG A 44 -16.96 66.69 -111.79
N ALA A 45 -16.51 67.47 -110.80
CA ALA A 45 -15.53 66.99 -109.83
C ALA A 45 -16.22 66.09 -108.80
N ALA A 46 -15.48 65.14 -108.25
CA ALA A 46 -15.97 64.25 -107.20
C ALA A 46 -16.51 65.05 -106.00
N ALA A 47 -17.75 64.78 -105.60
CA ALA A 47 -18.45 65.45 -104.49
C ALA A 47 -18.10 64.89 -103.10
N GLY A 48 -17.43 63.73 -103.04
CA GLY A 48 -17.00 63.10 -101.79
C GLY A 48 -16.02 61.94 -102.01
N LEU A 49 -15.59 61.30 -100.91
CA LEU A 49 -14.59 60.23 -100.95
C LEU A 49 -15.04 58.98 -101.72
N CYS A 50 -16.35 58.77 -101.87
CA CYS A 50 -16.96 57.65 -102.60
C CYS A 50 -17.40 58.00 -104.02
N ASP A 51 -17.13 59.23 -104.45
CA ASP A 51 -17.50 59.72 -105.77
C ASP A 51 -16.33 59.60 -106.74
N MET A 52 -16.64 59.38 -108.02
CA MET A 52 -15.66 59.49 -109.10
C MET A 52 -15.80 60.85 -109.77
N GLU A 53 -14.74 61.31 -110.41
CA GLU A 53 -14.86 62.47 -111.31
C GLU A 53 -15.49 62.05 -112.64
N GLU A 54 -16.47 62.82 -113.13
CA GLU A 54 -17.01 62.64 -114.47
C GLU A 54 -16.24 63.47 -115.47
N ASN A 55 -15.70 62.78 -116.47
CA ASN A 55 -15.11 63.40 -117.63
C ASN A 55 -16.10 63.44 -118.79
N CYS A 56 -15.99 64.47 -119.63
CA CYS A 56 -16.74 64.58 -120.87
C CYS A 56 -16.53 63.34 -121.74
N THR A 57 -17.54 62.95 -122.53
CA THR A 57 -17.41 61.76 -123.40
C THR A 57 -16.73 62.06 -124.73
N GLY A 58 -16.50 63.35 -125.03
CA GLY A 58 -16.03 63.84 -126.33
C GLY A 58 -17.10 63.76 -127.44
N VAL A 59 -18.33 63.37 -127.12
CA VAL A 59 -19.43 63.18 -128.09
C VAL A 59 -20.78 63.78 -127.64
N SER A 60 -20.84 64.37 -126.44
CA SER A 60 -22.05 64.94 -125.83
C SER A 60 -21.69 66.25 -125.11
N ASN A 61 -22.61 67.22 -125.12
CA ASN A 61 -22.48 68.47 -124.35
C ASN A 61 -22.89 68.34 -122.88
N GLN A 62 -23.61 67.26 -122.53
CA GLN A 62 -23.95 66.94 -121.15
C GLN A 62 -22.88 66.05 -120.52
N CYS A 63 -22.52 66.36 -119.28
CA CYS A 63 -21.70 65.52 -118.43
C CYS A 63 -22.42 64.19 -118.16
N PRO A 64 -21.73 63.03 -118.11
CA PRO A 64 -22.38 61.76 -117.84
C PRO A 64 -23.05 61.71 -116.45
N PRO A 65 -23.96 60.74 -116.21
CA PRO A 65 -24.53 60.50 -114.88
C PRO A 65 -23.45 60.15 -113.85
N ASP A 66 -23.75 60.42 -112.58
CA ASP A 66 -22.85 60.10 -111.45
C ASP A 66 -22.37 58.65 -111.49
N SER A 67 -21.07 58.48 -111.31
CA SER A 67 -20.43 57.19 -111.18
C SER A 67 -19.79 57.06 -109.80
N PHE A 68 -20.36 56.21 -108.94
CA PHE A 68 -19.81 56.00 -107.60
C PHE A 68 -18.76 54.89 -107.58
N LYS A 69 -17.81 54.98 -106.64
CA LYS A 69 -16.87 53.89 -106.34
C LYS A 69 -17.63 52.64 -105.91
N ILE A 70 -17.12 51.46 -106.26
CA ILE A 70 -17.78 50.18 -105.93
C ILE A 70 -17.87 49.95 -104.42
N SER A 71 -18.82 49.10 -104.01
CA SER A 71 -19.21 48.95 -102.59
C SER A 71 -18.15 48.34 -101.65
N THR A 72 -17.00 47.94 -102.17
CA THR A 72 -15.85 47.41 -101.42
C THR A 72 -14.70 48.41 -101.36
N THR A 73 -14.89 49.63 -101.87
CA THR A 73 -13.84 50.64 -101.86
C THR A 73 -13.79 51.28 -100.48
N VAL A 74 -12.69 51.09 -99.77
CA VAL A 74 -12.44 51.72 -98.47
C VAL A 74 -12.41 53.24 -98.65
N CYS A 75 -13.27 53.93 -97.93
CA CYS A 75 -13.30 55.40 -97.90
C CYS A 75 -12.81 55.97 -96.58
N ARG A 76 -12.81 55.17 -95.51
CA ARG A 76 -12.16 55.45 -94.23
C ARG A 76 -11.53 54.17 -93.71
N GLU A 77 -10.23 54.23 -93.45
CA GLU A 77 -9.47 53.15 -92.82
C GLU A 77 -9.81 53.07 -91.34
N SER A 78 -9.78 51.88 -90.75
CA SER A 78 -9.97 51.72 -89.31
C SER A 78 -8.80 52.31 -88.53
N VAL A 79 -9.10 53.00 -87.44
CA VAL A 79 -8.16 53.66 -86.53
C VAL A 79 -8.34 53.14 -85.11
N GLY A 80 -7.51 52.17 -84.73
CA GLY A 80 -7.57 51.56 -83.38
C GLY A 80 -8.24 50.19 -83.39
N TYR A 81 -8.34 49.57 -82.21
CA TYR A 81 -8.80 48.17 -82.09
C TYR A 81 -10.34 48.04 -82.13
N CYS A 82 -11.07 49.11 -81.85
CA CYS A 82 -12.54 49.12 -81.77
C CYS A 82 -13.19 49.87 -82.94
N ASP A 83 -12.44 50.11 -84.01
CA ASP A 83 -12.91 50.82 -85.19
C ASP A 83 -13.22 49.90 -86.35
N ILE A 84 -14.26 50.21 -87.12
CA ILE A 84 -14.63 49.46 -88.32
C ILE A 84 -14.11 50.23 -89.53
N GLU A 85 -13.64 49.50 -90.53
CA GLU A 85 -13.31 50.10 -91.82
C GLU A 85 -14.62 50.42 -92.60
N GLU A 86 -14.85 51.67 -92.97
CA GLU A 86 -15.99 52.03 -93.82
C GLU A 86 -15.67 51.89 -95.30
N THR A 87 -16.50 51.11 -95.98
CA THR A 87 -16.52 51.02 -97.44
C THR A 87 -17.65 51.83 -98.04
N CYS A 88 -17.44 52.33 -99.25
CA CYS A 88 -18.49 52.99 -100.02
C CYS A 88 -19.72 52.09 -100.19
N SER A 89 -20.91 52.67 -100.30
CA SER A 89 -22.13 51.90 -100.56
C SER A 89 -22.29 51.49 -102.03
N GLY A 90 -21.59 52.18 -102.94
CA GLY A 90 -21.79 52.08 -104.39
C GLY A 90 -22.96 52.90 -104.92
N ASN A 91 -23.62 53.70 -104.08
CA ASN A 91 -24.80 54.48 -104.48
C ASN A 91 -24.87 55.92 -103.91
N THR A 92 -23.88 56.36 -103.13
CA THR A 92 -23.77 57.73 -102.63
C THR A 92 -22.35 58.27 -102.81
N PRO A 93 -22.18 59.60 -102.97
CA PRO A 93 -20.86 60.21 -103.11
C PRO A 93 -20.09 60.30 -101.78
N TYR A 94 -20.81 60.19 -100.65
CA TYR A 94 -20.23 60.29 -99.29
C TYR A 94 -19.89 58.92 -98.71
N CYS A 95 -18.81 58.88 -97.92
CA CYS A 95 -18.49 57.75 -97.07
C CYS A 95 -19.56 57.61 -95.98
N PRO A 96 -19.90 56.38 -95.53
CA PRO A 96 -20.76 56.20 -94.37
C PRO A 96 -20.26 56.95 -93.12
N GLU A 97 -21.17 57.18 -92.17
CA GLU A 97 -20.82 57.67 -90.84
C GLU A 97 -19.84 56.71 -90.15
N ASP A 98 -19.05 57.23 -89.22
CA ASP A 98 -18.06 56.47 -88.44
C ASP A 98 -18.76 55.36 -87.64
N LEU A 99 -18.36 54.10 -87.85
CA LEU A 99 -18.93 52.96 -87.14
C LEU A 99 -17.89 52.28 -86.26
N PHE A 100 -18.21 52.17 -84.98
CA PHE A 100 -17.39 51.44 -84.02
C PHE A 100 -17.89 50.01 -83.86
N VAL A 101 -17.00 49.11 -83.42
CA VAL A 101 -17.33 47.71 -83.11
C VAL A 101 -18.42 47.67 -82.02
N LEU A 102 -19.66 47.40 -82.42
CA LEU A 102 -20.87 47.50 -81.59
C LEU A 102 -21.01 46.42 -80.50
N SER A 103 -20.01 45.55 -80.34
CA SER A 103 -20.13 44.38 -79.48
C SER A 103 -19.33 44.57 -78.20
N ASN A 104 -20.04 44.61 -77.07
CA ASN A 104 -19.47 44.39 -75.72
C ASN A 104 -18.96 42.94 -75.55
N SER A 105 -18.72 42.20 -76.62
CA SER A 105 -18.10 40.88 -76.64
C SER A 105 -16.77 40.86 -77.40
N THR A 106 -16.40 41.96 -78.08
CA THR A 106 -15.10 42.06 -78.75
C THR A 106 -14.08 42.56 -77.76
N VAL A 107 -13.17 41.67 -77.38
CA VAL A 107 -12.04 41.99 -76.51
C VAL A 107 -11.02 42.81 -77.29
N CYS A 108 -10.83 44.07 -76.91
CA CYS A 108 -9.80 44.93 -77.48
C CYS A 108 -8.51 44.91 -76.67
N ARG A 109 -8.59 44.58 -75.37
CA ARG A 109 -7.44 44.23 -74.53
C ARG A 109 -7.77 42.98 -73.71
N PRO A 110 -7.06 41.87 -73.92
CA PRO A 110 -7.26 40.66 -73.12
C PRO A 110 -6.68 40.85 -71.73
N SER A 111 -7.29 40.19 -70.74
CA SER A 111 -6.77 40.09 -69.38
C SER A 111 -5.38 39.43 -69.37
N VAL A 112 -4.43 40.03 -68.66
CA VAL A 112 -3.02 39.64 -68.55
C VAL A 112 -2.68 39.06 -67.16
N GLY A 113 -3.69 38.83 -66.31
CA GLY A 113 -3.48 38.25 -64.99
C GLY A 113 -4.78 37.98 -64.23
N PRO A 114 -4.72 37.30 -63.07
CA PRO A 114 -5.91 36.95 -62.30
C PRO A 114 -6.64 38.16 -61.70
N CYS A 115 -5.99 39.33 -61.66
CA CYS A 115 -6.57 40.59 -61.18
C CYS A 115 -6.91 41.57 -62.31
N ASP A 116 -6.90 41.10 -63.54
CA ASP A 116 -7.08 41.95 -64.72
C ASP A 116 -8.41 41.68 -65.40
N ILE A 117 -9.14 42.73 -65.77
CA ILE A 117 -10.43 42.61 -66.46
C ILE A 117 -10.16 42.75 -67.95
N ALA A 118 -10.71 41.86 -68.78
CA ALA A 118 -10.61 42.04 -70.22
C ALA A 118 -11.49 43.22 -70.67
N GLU A 119 -10.90 44.21 -71.34
CA GLU A 119 -11.63 45.33 -71.90
C GLU A 119 -12.34 44.98 -73.20
N LEU A 120 -13.58 45.42 -73.28
CA LEU A 120 -14.47 45.22 -74.41
C LEU A 120 -14.72 46.53 -75.12
N CYS A 121 -14.83 46.49 -76.44
CA CYS A 121 -15.25 47.65 -77.22
C CYS A 121 -16.62 48.15 -76.74
N THR A 122 -16.76 49.47 -76.55
CA THR A 122 -17.98 50.08 -76.01
C THR A 122 -19.04 50.36 -77.07
N GLY A 123 -18.70 50.19 -78.36
CA GLY A 123 -19.53 50.59 -79.49
C GLY A 123 -19.66 52.10 -79.69
N SER A 124 -18.86 52.92 -78.98
CA SER A 124 -18.96 54.39 -79.02
C SER A 124 -17.62 55.11 -79.20
N SER A 125 -16.51 54.37 -79.27
CA SER A 125 -15.15 54.87 -79.39
C SER A 125 -14.31 53.88 -80.18
N SER A 126 -13.39 54.40 -80.98
CA SER A 126 -12.39 53.63 -81.73
C SER A 126 -11.25 53.12 -80.85
N ASP A 127 -10.97 53.83 -79.75
CA ASP A 127 -10.04 53.40 -78.70
C ASP A 127 -10.69 52.40 -77.74
N CYS A 128 -9.88 51.43 -77.31
CA CYS A 128 -10.22 50.52 -76.21
C CYS A 128 -10.35 51.32 -74.90
N PRO A 129 -11.28 50.98 -73.99
CA PRO A 129 -11.40 51.69 -72.72
C PRO A 129 -10.12 51.60 -71.87
N VAL A 130 -10.06 52.44 -70.84
CA VAL A 130 -8.96 52.44 -69.87
C VAL A 130 -8.82 51.07 -69.22
N ASP A 131 -7.59 50.73 -68.82
CA ASP A 131 -7.26 49.48 -68.12
C ASP A 131 -8.02 49.39 -66.79
N LEU A 132 -8.82 48.34 -66.62
CA LEU A 132 -9.62 48.10 -65.42
C LEU A 132 -9.12 46.84 -64.71
N PHE A 133 -8.96 46.96 -63.40
CA PHE A 133 -8.52 45.86 -62.55
C PHE A 133 -9.67 45.34 -61.68
N GLU A 134 -9.60 44.06 -61.33
CA GLU A 134 -10.49 43.44 -60.36
C GLU A 134 -10.43 44.17 -59.01
N GLY A 135 -11.57 44.30 -58.34
CA GLY A 135 -11.67 45.04 -57.08
C GLY A 135 -10.86 44.42 -55.94
N SER A 136 -10.54 45.22 -54.92
CA SER A 136 -9.62 44.80 -53.83
C SER A 136 -10.13 43.67 -52.92
N SER A 137 -11.36 43.19 -53.15
CA SER A 137 -11.96 42.05 -52.46
C SER A 137 -11.86 40.74 -53.25
N LYS A 138 -11.51 40.80 -54.54
CA LYS A 138 -11.37 39.62 -55.41
C LYS A 138 -10.19 38.78 -54.93
N VAL A 139 -10.47 37.54 -54.52
CA VAL A 139 -9.42 36.56 -54.23
C VAL A 139 -8.80 36.12 -55.56
N CYS A 140 -7.49 36.33 -55.71
CA CYS A 140 -6.72 35.96 -56.89
C CYS A 140 -5.86 34.72 -56.66
N ARG A 141 -5.57 34.39 -55.39
CA ARG A 141 -5.00 33.12 -54.97
C ARG A 141 -5.70 32.65 -53.69
N GLU A 142 -6.22 31.43 -53.71
CA GLU A 142 -6.80 30.81 -52.52
C GLU A 142 -5.70 30.40 -51.53
N SER A 143 -6.06 30.35 -50.24
CA SER A 143 -5.16 29.81 -49.21
C SER A 143 -4.94 28.31 -49.42
N VAL A 144 -3.68 27.89 -49.30
CA VAL A 144 -3.18 26.52 -49.40
C VAL A 144 -2.49 26.18 -48.08
N GLY A 145 -3.11 25.38 -47.23
CA GLY A 145 -2.55 25.02 -45.92
C GLY A 145 -3.11 25.85 -44.76
N LEU A 146 -2.68 25.52 -43.54
CA LEU A 146 -3.22 26.10 -42.30
C LEU A 146 -2.63 27.46 -41.96
N CYS A 147 -1.44 27.76 -42.50
CA CYS A 147 -0.68 28.98 -42.20
C CYS A 147 -0.64 29.97 -43.36
N ASP A 148 -1.42 29.70 -44.40
CA ASP A 148 -1.48 30.50 -45.61
C ASP A 148 -2.71 31.41 -45.65
N ARG A 149 -2.57 32.63 -46.18
CA ARG A 149 -3.68 33.57 -46.37
C ARG A 149 -4.01 33.66 -47.86
N ALA A 150 -5.30 33.76 -48.17
CA ALA A 150 -5.71 34.03 -49.53
C ALA A 150 -5.35 35.47 -49.94
N GLU A 151 -4.65 35.65 -51.07
CA GLU A 151 -4.36 36.97 -51.61
C GLU A 151 -5.55 37.52 -52.38
N LYS A 152 -5.74 38.81 -52.17
CA LYS A 152 -6.74 39.59 -52.88
C LYS A 152 -6.06 40.59 -53.78
N CYS A 153 -6.70 40.88 -54.91
CA CYS A 153 -6.26 41.95 -55.80
C CYS A 153 -6.13 43.27 -55.02
N MET A 154 -5.25 44.15 -55.49
CA MET A 154 -5.08 45.48 -54.87
C MET A 154 -6.05 46.52 -55.45
N GLY A 155 -6.71 46.22 -56.57
CA GLY A 155 -7.60 47.14 -57.29
C GLY A 155 -6.88 48.08 -58.27
N ASN A 156 -5.57 47.92 -58.45
CA ASN A 156 -4.74 48.80 -59.27
C ASN A 156 -3.58 48.07 -59.99
N SER A 157 -3.64 46.74 -60.08
CA SER A 157 -2.60 45.88 -60.67
C SER A 157 -3.26 44.63 -61.26
N SER A 158 -2.78 44.19 -62.42
CA SER A 158 -3.17 42.95 -63.09
C SER A 158 -2.61 41.70 -62.40
N GLU A 159 -1.52 41.86 -61.66
CA GLU A 159 -0.86 40.81 -60.89
C GLU A 159 -1.49 40.67 -59.49
N CYS A 160 -1.59 39.42 -59.04
CA CYS A 160 -1.91 39.08 -57.66
C CYS A 160 -0.72 39.44 -56.76
N PRO A 161 -0.93 39.95 -55.53
CA PRO A 161 0.17 40.15 -54.59
C PRO A 161 1.01 38.88 -54.37
N GLY A 162 2.24 39.07 -53.91
CA GLY A 162 3.06 37.97 -53.43
C GLY A 162 2.45 37.27 -52.21
N ASP A 163 2.92 36.06 -51.97
CA ASP A 163 2.45 35.14 -50.93
C ASP A 163 2.48 35.77 -49.52
N SER A 164 1.40 35.59 -48.77
CA SER A 164 1.19 36.18 -47.44
C SER A 164 0.79 35.12 -46.42
N PHE A 165 1.54 35.05 -45.33
CA PHE A 165 1.36 34.04 -44.30
C PHE A 165 0.69 34.59 -43.04
N PHE A 166 0.05 33.71 -42.27
CA PHE A 166 -0.31 34.02 -40.89
C PHE A 166 0.94 34.26 -40.03
N ASP A 167 0.81 35.12 -39.03
CA ASP A 167 1.93 35.51 -38.17
C ASP A 167 2.35 34.40 -37.18
N THR A 168 3.46 34.64 -36.48
CA THR A 168 4.00 33.69 -35.49
C THR A 168 3.17 33.55 -34.22
N ALA A 169 2.11 34.35 -34.06
CA ALA A 169 1.16 34.21 -32.96
C ALA A 169 -0.02 33.30 -33.32
N THR A 170 -0.25 33.06 -34.62
CA THR A 170 -1.37 32.26 -35.11
C THR A 170 -1.15 30.78 -34.84
N VAL A 171 -2.01 30.20 -34.02
CA VAL A 171 -2.02 28.78 -33.69
C VAL A 171 -2.63 27.98 -34.83
N CYS A 172 -1.83 27.10 -35.43
CA CYS A 172 -2.26 26.23 -36.53
C CYS A 172 -2.56 24.79 -36.06
N ARG A 173 -1.98 24.36 -34.93
CA ARG A 173 -2.37 23.14 -34.22
C ARG A 173 -2.45 23.40 -32.73
N LYS A 174 -3.58 23.05 -32.13
CA LYS A 174 -3.84 23.22 -30.69
C LYS A 174 -3.27 22.05 -29.92
N LEU A 175 -3.00 22.28 -28.63
CA LEU A 175 -2.62 21.24 -27.67
C LEU A 175 -3.64 20.10 -27.61
N GLU A 176 -3.15 18.87 -27.73
CA GLU A 176 -3.88 17.62 -27.61
C GLU A 176 -3.15 16.65 -26.69
N GLY A 177 -3.33 16.82 -25.37
CA GLY A 177 -2.70 15.99 -24.33
C GLY A 177 -1.68 16.76 -23.49
N ASP A 178 -1.29 16.18 -22.34
CA ASP A 178 -0.45 16.87 -21.36
C ASP A 178 1.00 17.07 -21.84
N CYS A 179 1.46 16.22 -22.75
CA CYS A 179 2.80 16.26 -23.33
C CYS A 179 2.86 16.87 -24.72
N ASP A 180 1.77 17.49 -25.17
CA ASP A 180 1.73 18.17 -26.45
C ASP A 180 2.28 19.60 -26.37
N VAL A 181 2.68 20.16 -27.52
CA VAL A 181 3.05 21.56 -27.68
C VAL A 181 2.13 22.20 -28.71
N GLU A 182 1.74 23.45 -28.48
CA GLU A 182 0.96 24.21 -29.45
C GLU A 182 1.85 24.64 -30.62
N GLU A 183 1.52 24.26 -31.85
CA GLU A 183 2.23 24.78 -33.03
C GLU A 183 1.60 26.06 -33.55
N LYS A 184 2.48 27.02 -33.80
CA LYS A 184 2.17 28.30 -34.40
C LYS A 184 2.80 28.39 -35.78
N CYS A 185 2.17 29.16 -36.65
CA CYS A 185 2.70 29.46 -37.97
C CYS A 185 4.09 30.09 -37.85
N THR A 186 4.93 29.90 -38.87
CA THR A 186 6.30 30.44 -38.84
C THR A 186 6.39 31.87 -39.37
N GLY A 187 5.31 32.37 -40.00
CA GLY A 187 5.31 33.64 -40.72
C GLY A 187 5.89 33.58 -42.14
N PHE A 188 6.34 32.40 -42.60
CA PHE A 188 6.96 32.22 -43.91
C PHE A 188 6.66 30.87 -44.59
N SER A 189 5.81 30.04 -44.00
CA SER A 189 5.46 28.70 -44.49
C SER A 189 3.95 28.57 -44.58
N VAL A 190 3.48 27.93 -45.65
CA VAL A 190 2.06 27.55 -45.86
C VAL A 190 1.60 26.47 -44.89
N ASP A 191 2.52 25.56 -44.55
CA ASP A 191 2.27 24.45 -43.66
C ASP A 191 2.50 24.83 -42.20
N CYS A 192 1.66 24.28 -41.33
CA CYS A 192 1.91 24.27 -39.90
C CYS A 192 3.19 23.44 -39.61
N PRO A 193 4.03 23.83 -38.64
CA PRO A 193 5.16 23.00 -38.24
C PRO A 193 4.75 21.56 -37.91
N SER A 194 5.73 20.66 -38.01
CA SER A 194 5.56 19.26 -37.57
C SER A 194 5.19 19.19 -36.09
N ASP A 195 4.48 18.13 -35.69
CA ASP A 195 4.06 17.87 -34.30
C ASP A 195 5.25 17.92 -33.35
N LEU A 196 5.21 18.87 -32.42
CA LEU A 196 6.21 19.03 -31.37
C LEU A 196 5.65 18.48 -30.07
N PHE A 197 6.44 17.65 -29.42
CA PHE A 197 6.11 17.13 -28.10
C PHE A 197 6.96 17.81 -27.05
N ALA A 198 6.39 17.96 -25.86
CA ALA A 198 7.09 18.51 -24.73
C ALA A 198 8.32 17.65 -24.40
N GLY A 199 9.44 18.33 -24.10
CA GLY A 199 10.71 17.67 -23.81
C GLY A 199 10.66 16.75 -22.59
N THR A 200 11.70 15.92 -22.44
CA THR A 200 11.78 14.86 -21.42
C THR A 200 11.78 15.33 -19.97
N MET A 201 11.84 16.64 -19.75
CA MET A 201 11.85 17.27 -18.42
C MET A 201 10.50 17.87 -18.02
N LYS A 202 9.48 17.88 -18.91
CA LYS A 202 8.13 18.33 -18.54
C LYS A 202 7.46 17.23 -17.73
N ILE A 203 7.15 17.53 -16.47
CA ILE A 203 6.30 16.67 -15.63
C ILE A 203 4.87 16.79 -16.17
N CYS A 204 4.27 15.66 -16.52
CA CYS A 204 2.88 15.59 -16.98
C CYS A 204 1.94 15.01 -15.92
N ARG A 205 2.46 14.23 -14.97
CA ARG A 205 1.76 13.82 -13.75
C ARG A 205 2.70 13.91 -12.56
N GLU A 206 2.24 14.56 -11.49
CA GLU A 206 2.96 14.61 -10.22
C GLU A 206 2.76 13.30 -9.43
N ALA A 207 3.73 12.94 -8.60
CA ALA A 207 3.61 11.78 -7.72
C ALA A 207 2.59 12.04 -6.59
N VAL A 208 1.66 11.10 -6.37
CA VAL A 208 0.59 11.14 -5.38
C VAL A 208 0.87 10.18 -4.22
N GLY A 209 2.07 10.28 -3.62
CA GLY A 209 2.46 9.49 -2.45
C GLY A 209 3.91 9.04 -2.50
N VAL A 210 4.34 8.33 -1.45
CA VAL A 210 5.73 7.86 -1.32
C VAL A 210 6.04 6.67 -2.23
N CYS A 211 5.02 5.96 -2.72
CA CYS A 211 5.15 4.82 -3.62
C CYS A 211 4.82 5.16 -5.07
N ASP A 212 4.74 6.44 -5.39
CA ASP A 212 4.36 6.93 -6.71
C ASP A 212 5.55 7.58 -7.44
N ILE A 213 5.68 7.33 -8.75
CA ILE A 213 6.73 7.94 -9.58
C ILE A 213 6.08 9.02 -10.42
N LYS A 214 6.62 10.25 -10.38
CA LYS A 214 6.15 11.29 -11.30
C LYS A 214 6.45 10.91 -12.75
N GLU A 215 5.49 11.07 -13.65
CA GLU A 215 5.69 10.86 -15.07
C GLU A 215 6.16 12.14 -15.76
N MET A 216 7.16 11.96 -16.60
CA MET A 216 7.70 12.99 -17.45
C MET A 216 7.39 12.64 -18.90
N CYS A 217 7.16 13.65 -19.72
CA CYS A 217 6.97 13.46 -21.14
C CYS A 217 8.17 12.72 -21.76
N THR A 218 7.96 11.98 -22.85
CA THR A 218 9.04 11.23 -23.50
C THR A 218 9.75 12.04 -24.58
N GLY A 219 9.22 13.20 -24.96
CA GLY A 219 9.65 13.96 -26.14
C GLY A 219 9.21 13.35 -27.47
N GLY A 220 8.47 12.24 -27.47
CA GLY A 220 8.04 11.53 -28.69
C GLY A 220 6.55 11.21 -28.74
N SER A 221 5.76 11.66 -27.76
CA SER A 221 4.32 11.40 -27.65
C SER A 221 3.61 12.58 -27.00
N ARG A 222 2.39 12.87 -27.48
CA ARG A 222 1.46 13.87 -26.93
C ARG A 222 0.85 13.45 -25.59
N ASN A 223 0.75 12.15 -25.35
CA ASN A 223 0.20 11.59 -24.12
C ASN A 223 1.28 11.43 -23.06
N CYS A 224 0.93 11.75 -21.81
CA CYS A 224 1.72 11.37 -20.65
C CYS A 224 1.89 9.84 -20.61
N PRO A 225 3.06 9.31 -20.24
CA PRO A 225 3.21 7.87 -19.97
C PRO A 225 2.14 7.37 -18.99
N THR A 226 1.83 6.08 -19.08
CA THR A 226 0.94 5.44 -18.10
C THR A 226 1.55 5.53 -16.70
N ASP A 227 0.70 5.64 -15.69
CA ASP A 227 1.08 5.69 -14.27
C ASP A 227 1.96 4.47 -13.89
N VAL A 228 3.15 4.74 -13.36
CA VAL A 228 4.10 3.72 -12.88
C VAL A 228 4.38 3.93 -11.41
N PHE A 229 4.24 2.86 -10.63
CA PHE A 229 4.51 2.89 -9.21
C PHE A 229 5.93 2.42 -8.87
N VAL A 230 6.41 2.85 -7.71
CA VAL A 230 7.68 2.40 -7.13
C VAL A 230 7.64 0.87 -6.93
N ASN A 231 8.73 0.20 -7.29
CA ASN A 231 8.84 -1.27 -7.26
C ASN A 231 8.60 -1.84 -5.85
N SER A 232 8.05 -3.07 -5.79
CA SER A 232 7.67 -3.74 -4.55
C SER A 232 8.81 -4.14 -3.60
N THR A 233 10.05 -3.87 -3.99
CA THR A 233 11.24 -4.06 -3.16
C THR A 233 11.61 -2.84 -2.32
N VAL A 234 11.07 -1.66 -2.65
CA VAL A 234 11.39 -0.40 -1.96
C VAL A 234 10.57 -0.27 -0.69
N ILE A 235 11.26 -0.04 0.43
CA ILE A 235 10.65 0.23 1.73
C ILE A 235 10.06 1.64 1.70
N CYS A 236 8.77 1.76 1.99
CA CYS A 236 8.06 3.03 2.08
C CYS A 236 7.78 3.46 3.52
N ARG A 237 7.85 2.52 4.47
CA ARG A 237 7.85 2.79 5.91
C ARG A 237 8.80 1.83 6.61
N GLU A 238 9.71 2.39 7.40
CA GLU A 238 10.61 1.61 8.24
C GLU A 238 9.85 1.02 9.45
N SER A 239 10.31 -0.12 9.95
CA SER A 239 9.77 -0.71 11.17
C SER A 239 10.15 0.13 12.41
N VAL A 240 9.18 0.37 13.28
CA VAL A 240 9.30 1.11 14.54
C VAL A 240 8.82 0.22 15.70
N GLY A 241 9.76 -0.46 16.37
CA GLY A 241 9.47 -1.36 17.48
C GLY A 241 9.72 -2.83 17.13
N ASP A 242 9.80 -3.69 18.15
CA ASP A 242 10.24 -5.08 17.99
C ASP A 242 9.24 -5.94 17.20
N CYS A 243 7.95 -5.60 17.30
CA CYS A 243 6.86 -6.32 16.65
C CYS A 243 6.43 -5.71 15.31
N ASP A 244 7.08 -4.64 14.89
CA ASP A 244 6.73 -3.95 13.65
C ASP A 244 7.40 -4.58 12.43
N ILE A 245 6.71 -4.53 11.29
CA ILE A 245 7.24 -4.96 9.99
C ILE A 245 7.42 -3.70 9.14
N SER A 246 8.52 -3.60 8.41
CA SER A 246 8.68 -2.53 7.41
C SER A 246 7.76 -2.79 6.22
N GLU A 247 6.96 -1.81 5.81
CA GLU A 247 6.15 -1.91 4.60
C GLU A 247 6.95 -1.49 3.37
N LYS A 248 6.73 -2.25 2.31
CA LYS A 248 7.24 -1.98 1.00
C LYS A 248 6.10 -1.53 0.10
N CYS A 249 6.42 -0.74 -0.91
CA CYS A 249 5.46 -0.44 -1.95
C CYS A 249 4.89 -1.75 -2.54
N SER A 250 3.68 -1.72 -3.08
CA SER A 250 3.11 -2.91 -3.74
C SER A 250 3.56 -3.04 -5.20
N GLY A 251 4.03 -1.95 -5.81
CA GLY A 251 4.19 -1.84 -7.26
C GLY A 251 2.88 -1.56 -8.01
N GLU A 252 1.76 -1.41 -7.30
CA GLU A 252 0.42 -1.24 -7.88
C GLU A 252 -0.37 -0.08 -7.25
N SER A 253 0.17 0.58 -6.23
CA SER A 253 -0.50 1.64 -5.47
C SER A 253 0.44 2.80 -5.17
N PRO A 254 -0.05 4.06 -5.22
CA PRO A 254 0.77 5.24 -4.95
C PRO A 254 1.05 5.46 -3.44
N ILE A 255 0.27 4.79 -2.57
CA ILE A 255 0.40 4.88 -1.12
C ILE A 255 1.08 3.63 -0.54
N CYS A 256 1.81 3.82 0.55
CA CYS A 256 2.38 2.72 1.32
C CYS A 256 1.25 1.86 1.91
N PRO A 257 1.37 0.51 1.94
CA PRO A 257 0.40 -0.33 2.62
C PRO A 257 0.20 0.05 4.10
N ASN A 258 -0.95 -0.34 4.66
CA ASN A 258 -1.19 -0.19 6.08
C ASN A 258 -0.21 -1.04 6.90
N ASP A 259 0.08 -0.59 8.12
CA ASP A 259 0.97 -1.27 9.05
C ASP A 259 0.62 -2.75 9.22
N SER A 260 1.67 -3.56 9.13
CA SER A 260 1.63 -4.99 9.39
C SER A 260 2.49 -5.33 10.60
N PHE A 261 1.97 -6.14 11.51
CA PHE A 261 2.67 -6.50 12.73
C PHE A 261 3.02 -7.98 12.74
N LYS A 262 4.19 -8.32 13.27
CA LYS A 262 4.61 -9.71 13.49
C LYS A 262 3.60 -10.40 14.41
N THR A 263 3.35 -11.68 14.18
CA THR A 263 2.48 -12.50 15.03
C THR A 263 3.22 -13.74 15.47
N ASN A 264 3.10 -14.10 16.74
CA ASN A 264 3.71 -15.30 17.33
C ASN A 264 5.24 -15.37 17.11
N ILE A 265 5.91 -14.21 17.12
CA ILE A 265 7.36 -14.08 17.12
C ILE A 265 7.78 -13.54 18.49
N ILE A 266 8.79 -14.14 19.09
CA ILE A 266 9.35 -13.70 20.37
C ILE A 266 9.92 -12.28 20.19
N CYS A 267 9.41 -11.33 20.97
CA CYS A 267 9.89 -9.94 20.99
C CYS A 267 10.64 -9.60 22.27
N ARG A 268 10.40 -10.33 23.36
CA ARG A 268 11.20 -10.29 24.57
C ARG A 268 11.43 -11.72 25.04
N VAL A 269 12.70 -12.07 25.22
CA VAL A 269 13.11 -13.37 25.75
C VAL A 269 12.98 -13.37 27.27
N SER A 270 12.71 -14.54 27.86
CA SER A 270 12.66 -14.69 29.31
C SER A 270 14.06 -14.49 29.93
N VAL A 271 14.11 -13.77 31.04
CA VAL A 271 15.31 -13.43 31.82
C VAL A 271 15.19 -13.97 33.24
N GLY A 272 15.25 -15.28 33.39
CA GLY A 272 15.21 -15.95 34.70
C GLY A 272 14.11 -17.00 34.76
N THR A 273 13.99 -17.65 35.92
CA THR A 273 13.02 -18.74 36.11
C THR A 273 11.60 -18.25 36.37
N CYS A 274 11.43 -16.98 36.77
CA CYS A 274 10.14 -16.36 37.06
C CYS A 274 9.64 -15.44 35.92
N ASP A 275 10.29 -15.50 34.77
CA ASP A 275 9.97 -14.66 33.63
C ASP A 275 9.24 -15.45 32.54
N ILE A 276 8.34 -14.80 31.80
CA ILE A 276 7.64 -15.40 30.66
C ILE A 276 8.18 -14.74 29.39
N GLU A 277 8.28 -15.51 28.30
CA GLU A 277 8.62 -14.92 27.00
C GLU A 277 7.39 -14.18 26.42
N GLU A 278 7.59 -12.96 25.91
CA GLU A 278 6.54 -12.25 25.19
C GLU A 278 6.60 -12.45 23.68
N TYR A 279 5.42 -12.65 23.11
CA TYR A 279 5.21 -12.83 21.68
C TYR A 279 4.45 -11.64 21.11
N CYS A 280 4.84 -11.23 19.91
CA CYS A 280 4.07 -10.25 19.16
C CYS A 280 2.64 -10.75 18.89
N THR A 281 1.66 -9.91 19.19
CA THR A 281 0.23 -10.26 19.12
C THR A 281 -0.38 -10.02 17.73
N GLY A 282 0.38 -9.43 16.80
CA GLY A 282 -0.13 -8.98 15.51
C GLY A 282 -1.02 -7.73 15.58
N ARG A 283 -1.10 -7.05 16.73
CA ARG A 283 -1.99 -5.88 16.92
C ARG A 283 -1.27 -4.54 17.03
N GLY A 284 0.04 -4.54 17.29
CA GLY A 284 0.80 -3.30 17.48
C GLY A 284 2.29 -3.51 17.32
N ALA A 285 2.97 -2.37 17.17
CA ALA A 285 4.39 -2.27 16.87
C ALA A 285 5.30 -2.58 18.09
N ALA A 286 4.80 -2.30 19.29
CA ALA A 286 5.49 -2.59 20.54
C ALA A 286 5.31 -4.04 20.98
N CYS A 287 6.35 -4.62 21.59
CA CYS A 287 6.23 -5.86 22.34
C CYS A 287 5.26 -5.65 23.52
N PRO A 288 4.43 -6.64 23.89
CA PRO A 288 3.59 -6.56 25.08
C PRO A 288 4.39 -6.19 26.34
N ASP A 289 3.69 -5.64 27.33
CA ASP A 289 4.27 -5.40 28.65
C ASP A 289 4.80 -6.72 29.24
N ASP A 290 5.84 -6.60 30.05
CA ASP A 290 6.54 -7.72 30.68
C ASP A 290 5.61 -8.51 31.59
N VAL A 291 5.50 -9.83 31.38
CA VAL A 291 4.61 -10.70 32.16
C VAL A 291 5.44 -11.71 32.93
N PHE A 292 5.28 -11.71 34.25
CA PHE A 292 6.01 -12.63 35.13
C PHE A 292 5.17 -13.86 35.48
N GLN A 293 5.85 -14.96 35.81
CA GLN A 293 5.23 -16.15 36.37
C GLN A 293 4.44 -15.78 37.63
N PRO A 294 3.22 -16.32 37.82
CA PRO A 294 2.40 -15.98 38.98
C PRO A 294 3.06 -16.47 40.28
N SER A 295 2.61 -15.92 41.41
CA SER A 295 3.19 -16.23 42.73
C SER A 295 2.89 -17.64 43.26
N THR A 296 2.41 -18.53 42.40
CA THR A 296 2.16 -19.95 42.66
C THR A 296 3.19 -20.85 41.98
N ILE A 297 4.07 -20.30 41.15
CA ILE A 297 5.13 -21.06 40.48
C ILE A 297 6.34 -21.13 41.38
N VAL A 298 6.71 -22.36 41.74
CA VAL A 298 7.92 -22.66 42.51
C VAL A 298 9.14 -22.41 41.63
N CYS A 299 10.04 -21.54 42.11
CA CYS A 299 11.28 -21.17 41.43
C CYS A 299 12.54 -21.70 42.13
N ARG A 300 12.43 -22.10 43.41
CA ARG A 300 13.44 -22.85 44.14
C ARG A 300 12.74 -23.94 44.96
N ASN A 301 13.08 -25.20 44.68
CA ASN A 301 12.51 -26.34 45.40
C ASN A 301 13.08 -26.45 46.82
N GLN A 302 12.30 -27.06 47.71
CA GLN A 302 12.70 -27.38 49.07
C GLN A 302 13.92 -28.31 49.10
N THR A 303 14.91 -28.00 49.94
CA THR A 303 16.18 -28.72 50.15
C THR A 303 16.34 -29.24 51.58
N GLY A 304 15.24 -29.66 52.20
CA GLY A 304 15.21 -30.25 53.54
C GLY A 304 13.89 -29.95 54.26
N PRO A 305 13.57 -30.66 55.35
CA PRO A 305 12.29 -30.50 56.05
C PRO A 305 12.10 -29.12 56.69
N CYS A 306 13.19 -28.39 56.95
CA CYS A 306 13.16 -27.02 57.49
C CYS A 306 13.28 -25.93 56.42
N ASP A 307 13.25 -26.31 55.15
CA ASP A 307 13.29 -25.36 54.05
C ASP A 307 11.87 -24.98 53.61
N VAL A 308 11.67 -23.79 53.06
CA VAL A 308 10.39 -23.39 52.44
C VAL A 308 10.62 -23.28 50.95
N GLU A 309 9.69 -23.78 50.14
CA GLU A 309 9.76 -23.57 48.68
C GLU A 309 9.60 -22.09 48.36
N ASP A 310 10.50 -21.54 47.53
CA ASP A 310 10.35 -20.18 47.06
C ASP A 310 9.50 -20.15 45.81
N ASN A 311 8.44 -19.34 45.87
CA ASN A 311 7.61 -19.03 44.72
C ASN A 311 8.06 -17.72 44.08
N CYS A 312 7.79 -17.58 42.78
CA CYS A 312 7.91 -16.31 42.10
C CYS A 312 7.09 -15.22 42.81
N THR A 313 7.46 -13.96 42.65
CA THR A 313 6.76 -12.85 43.30
C THR A 313 5.55 -12.37 42.50
N GLY A 314 5.44 -12.76 41.22
CA GLY A 314 4.44 -12.25 40.28
C GLY A 314 4.74 -10.85 39.74
N ASN A 315 5.86 -10.25 40.12
CA ASN A 315 6.21 -8.87 39.72
C ASN A 315 7.68 -8.68 39.29
N GLY A 316 8.44 -9.76 39.18
CA GLY A 316 9.83 -9.71 38.75
C GLY A 316 10.31 -11.03 38.14
N PRO A 317 11.38 -10.97 37.33
CA PRO A 317 11.82 -12.09 36.50
C PRO A 317 12.71 -13.10 37.24
N LEU A 318 13.20 -12.73 38.43
CA LEU A 318 14.07 -13.55 39.27
C LEU A 318 13.30 -14.15 40.45
N CYS A 319 13.69 -15.36 40.83
CA CYS A 319 13.28 -15.96 42.09
C CYS A 319 13.74 -15.08 43.26
N PRO A 320 12.98 -15.01 44.39
CA PRO A 320 13.40 -14.28 45.58
C PRO A 320 14.85 -14.60 45.97
N THR A 321 15.63 -13.55 46.27
CA THR A 321 17.04 -13.72 46.64
C THR A 321 17.20 -14.34 48.02
N GLU A 322 16.28 -13.99 48.93
CA GLU A 322 16.20 -14.59 50.25
C GLU A 322 15.57 -15.97 50.13
N ASP A 323 16.20 -16.94 50.79
CA ASP A 323 15.79 -18.34 50.82
C ASP A 323 15.16 -18.59 52.18
N VAL A 324 13.83 -18.69 52.21
CA VAL A 324 13.08 -18.69 53.47
C VAL A 324 13.17 -20.07 54.12
N VAL A 325 13.55 -20.11 55.39
CA VAL A 325 13.52 -21.33 56.20
C VAL A 325 12.28 -21.35 57.10
N GLN A 326 11.87 -22.55 57.50
CA GLN A 326 10.79 -22.75 58.46
C GLN A 326 11.14 -22.08 59.80
N PRO A 327 10.15 -21.51 60.52
CA PRO A 327 10.40 -20.86 61.81
C PRO A 327 10.86 -21.88 62.86
N ASP A 328 11.43 -21.38 63.95
CA ASP A 328 11.91 -22.17 65.08
C ASP A 328 10.81 -22.96 65.83
N THR A 329 9.55 -22.74 65.47
CA THR A 329 8.39 -23.48 65.98
C THR A 329 8.00 -24.68 65.12
N PHE A 330 8.51 -24.79 63.89
CA PHE A 330 8.13 -25.85 62.95
C PHE A 330 8.78 -27.18 63.33
N VAL A 331 7.97 -28.21 63.57
CA VAL A 331 8.45 -29.56 63.91
C VAL A 331 8.91 -30.26 62.62
N CYS A 332 10.21 -30.53 62.53
CA CYS A 332 10.82 -31.16 61.36
C CYS A 332 11.03 -32.67 61.53
N ARG A 333 11.08 -33.15 62.77
CA ARG A 333 11.01 -34.57 63.13
C ARG A 333 10.12 -34.70 64.36
N GLY A 334 9.10 -35.56 64.27
CA GLY A 334 8.20 -35.82 65.38
C GLY A 334 8.74 -36.94 66.27
N VAL A 335 8.19 -37.05 67.48
CA VAL A 335 8.55 -38.08 68.46
C VAL A 335 8.35 -39.49 67.89
N ASP A 336 9.43 -40.28 67.86
CA ASP A 336 9.49 -41.68 67.43
C ASP A 336 10.10 -42.59 68.52
N GLY A 337 9.35 -42.74 69.62
CA GLY A 337 9.73 -43.60 70.75
C GLY A 337 9.46 -42.95 72.10
N ASP A 338 9.48 -43.74 73.17
CA ASP A 338 9.19 -43.26 74.53
C ASP A 338 10.32 -42.38 75.09
N CYS A 339 11.55 -42.51 74.58
CA CYS A 339 12.71 -41.71 74.97
C CYS A 339 13.10 -40.64 73.95
N ASP A 340 12.26 -40.41 72.94
CA ASP A 340 12.52 -39.44 71.89
C ASP A 340 11.99 -38.04 72.23
N VAL A 341 12.60 -37.01 71.66
CA VAL A 341 12.16 -35.61 71.76
C VAL A 341 11.80 -35.11 70.37
N GLU A 342 10.81 -34.21 70.26
CA GLU A 342 10.50 -33.57 68.98
C GLU A 342 11.61 -32.57 68.59
N GLU A 343 12.14 -32.69 67.36
CA GLU A 343 13.01 -31.66 66.80
C GLU A 343 12.23 -30.60 66.04
N LYS A 344 12.50 -29.36 66.40
CA LYS A 344 12.04 -28.18 65.66
C LYS A 344 13.18 -27.58 64.85
N CYS A 345 12.84 -26.91 63.76
CA CYS A 345 13.80 -26.12 63.00
C CYS A 345 14.45 -25.06 63.89
N THR A 346 15.61 -24.54 63.50
CA THR A 346 16.31 -23.50 64.27
C THR A 346 15.93 -22.09 63.85
N GLY A 347 15.13 -21.92 62.79
CA GLY A 347 14.84 -20.63 62.16
C GLY A 347 15.94 -20.10 61.24
N ASP A 348 17.10 -20.76 61.17
CA ASP A 348 18.26 -20.34 60.37
C ASP A 348 18.87 -21.47 59.50
N SER A 349 18.33 -22.69 59.57
CA SER A 349 18.83 -23.88 58.86
C SER A 349 17.74 -24.57 58.06
N LYS A 350 18.10 -25.07 56.87
CA LYS A 350 17.24 -25.88 55.98
C LYS A 350 17.12 -27.34 56.42
N THR A 351 18.04 -27.81 57.26
CA THR A 351 18.05 -29.16 57.81
C THR A 351 17.46 -29.18 59.21
N CYS A 352 16.78 -30.28 59.55
CA CYS A 352 16.38 -30.55 60.92
C CYS A 352 17.64 -30.73 61.80
N PRO A 353 17.61 -30.31 63.07
CA PRO A 353 18.67 -30.66 64.03
C PRO A 353 18.93 -32.17 64.12
N GLU A 354 20.09 -32.50 64.69
CA GLU A 354 20.41 -33.88 65.06
C GLU A 354 19.38 -34.41 66.06
N ASP A 355 19.19 -35.74 66.05
CA ASP A 355 18.26 -36.45 66.93
C ASP A 355 18.57 -36.19 68.41
N SER A 356 17.56 -35.74 69.13
CA SER A 356 17.67 -35.40 70.55
C SER A 356 16.79 -36.34 71.36
N PHE A 357 17.38 -36.90 72.43
CA PHE A 357 16.69 -37.85 73.28
C PHE A 357 16.37 -37.23 74.63
N LYS A 358 15.37 -37.78 75.31
CA LYS A 358 15.02 -37.41 76.70
C LYS A 358 16.24 -37.58 77.60
N ALA A 359 16.30 -36.82 78.67
CA ALA A 359 17.49 -36.77 79.51
C ALA A 359 17.78 -38.15 80.13
N ILE A 360 19.05 -38.41 80.42
CA ILE A 360 19.45 -39.60 81.16
C ILE A 360 18.68 -39.67 82.49
N ASN A 361 18.09 -40.82 82.79
CA ASN A 361 17.22 -41.07 83.93
C ASN A 361 15.78 -40.53 83.83
N ASP A 362 15.35 -39.97 82.69
CA ASP A 362 13.93 -39.72 82.47
C ASP A 362 13.19 -41.06 82.39
N VAL A 363 12.14 -41.22 83.20
CA VAL A 363 11.38 -42.48 83.28
C VAL A 363 10.59 -42.68 81.99
N CYS A 364 10.86 -43.79 81.30
CA CYS A 364 10.15 -44.19 80.09
C CYS A 364 9.20 -45.37 80.32
N ARG A 365 9.43 -46.16 81.37
CA ARG A 365 8.48 -47.17 81.86
C ARG A 365 8.50 -47.22 83.38
N GLU A 366 7.35 -47.00 84.00
CA GLU A 366 7.21 -47.14 85.45
C GLU A 366 7.29 -48.61 85.87
N SER A 367 7.77 -48.87 87.09
CA SER A 367 7.74 -50.20 87.71
C SER A 367 6.31 -50.65 87.98
N LYS A 368 5.98 -51.87 87.59
CA LYS A 368 4.68 -52.51 87.74
C LYS A 368 4.83 -53.79 88.56
N GLY A 369 4.55 -53.72 89.86
CA GLY A 369 4.69 -54.85 90.79
C GLY A 369 5.97 -54.77 91.61
N ASP A 370 6.07 -55.65 92.62
CA ASP A 370 7.15 -55.59 93.62
C ASP A 370 8.50 -56.11 93.09
N CYS A 371 8.49 -56.83 91.95
CA CYS A 371 9.69 -57.42 91.33
C CYS A 371 10.11 -56.74 90.04
N ASP A 372 9.52 -55.60 89.71
CA ASP A 372 9.76 -54.89 88.46
C ASP A 372 10.73 -53.71 88.63
N VAL A 373 11.54 -53.42 87.60
CA VAL A 373 12.47 -52.30 87.60
C VAL A 373 11.90 -51.17 86.75
N GLU A 374 11.94 -49.94 87.26
CA GLU A 374 11.64 -48.74 86.46
C GLU A 374 12.73 -48.55 85.39
N GLU A 375 12.36 -48.56 84.10
CA GLU A 375 13.29 -48.21 83.02
C GLU A 375 13.31 -46.72 82.73
N LYS A 376 14.52 -46.26 82.47
CA LYS A 376 14.82 -44.87 82.22
C LYS A 376 15.60 -44.72 80.92
N CYS A 377 15.39 -43.59 80.27
CA CYS A 377 16.13 -43.23 79.07
C CYS A 377 17.63 -43.16 79.35
N THR A 378 18.42 -43.63 78.40
CA THR A 378 19.88 -43.63 78.44
C THR A 378 20.47 -42.27 78.05
N GLY A 379 19.68 -41.43 77.38
CA GLY A 379 20.10 -40.12 76.84
C GLY A 379 20.73 -40.19 75.45
N ASP A 380 20.84 -41.38 74.86
CA ASP A 380 21.47 -41.65 73.56
C ASP A 380 20.65 -42.58 72.64
N SER A 381 19.43 -42.94 73.03
CA SER A 381 18.52 -43.81 72.29
C SER A 381 17.07 -43.33 72.42
N LYS A 382 16.33 -43.41 71.32
CA LYS A 382 14.89 -43.13 71.24
C LYS A 382 14.01 -44.18 71.93
N ASP A 383 14.52 -45.41 72.00
CA ASP A 383 13.81 -46.55 72.56
C ASP A 383 14.07 -46.63 74.07
N CYS A 384 12.99 -46.81 74.85
CA CYS A 384 13.10 -47.16 76.26
C CYS A 384 13.86 -48.50 76.38
N PRO A 385 14.78 -48.65 77.36
CA PRO A 385 15.41 -49.94 77.60
C PRO A 385 14.37 -51.06 77.76
N THR A 386 14.74 -52.26 77.33
CA THR A 386 13.85 -53.43 77.47
C THR A 386 13.51 -53.65 78.94
N ASN A 387 12.27 -54.05 79.21
CA ASN A 387 11.79 -54.39 80.54
C ASN A 387 12.77 -55.36 81.25
N THR A 388 13.24 -54.95 82.42
CA THR A 388 14.10 -55.72 83.32
C THR A 388 13.43 -55.91 84.69
N PHE A 389 13.74 -57.02 85.33
CA PHE A 389 13.18 -57.38 86.63
C PHE A 389 14.24 -57.39 87.72
N LEU A 390 13.82 -57.23 88.97
CA LEU A 390 14.70 -57.35 90.13
C LEU A 390 15.31 -58.75 90.15
N ASN A 391 16.59 -58.83 90.57
CA ASN A 391 17.35 -60.08 90.55
C ASN A 391 16.72 -61.17 91.43
N SER A 392 17.06 -62.43 91.16
CA SER A 392 16.49 -63.59 91.86
C SER A 392 16.95 -63.79 93.31
N SER A 393 17.58 -62.79 93.91
CA SER A 393 17.95 -62.75 95.33
C SER A 393 17.30 -61.58 96.07
N GLN A 394 16.53 -60.75 95.36
CA GLN A 394 15.79 -59.67 95.96
C GLN A 394 14.55 -60.23 96.64
N ILE A 395 14.44 -60.03 97.96
CA ILE A 395 13.29 -60.43 98.75
C ILE A 395 12.10 -59.54 98.34
N CYS A 396 11.01 -60.18 97.92
CA CYS A 396 9.76 -59.49 97.60
C CYS A 396 8.65 -59.78 98.62
N ARG A 397 8.82 -60.81 99.46
CA ARG A 397 8.02 -61.03 100.67
C ARG A 397 8.88 -61.67 101.78
N GLU A 398 8.80 -61.10 102.98
CA GLU A 398 9.57 -61.54 104.16
C GLU A 398 8.85 -62.66 104.92
N ILE A 399 9.62 -63.52 105.62
CA ILE A 399 9.11 -64.62 106.46
C ILE A 399 8.20 -64.10 107.59
N GLN A 400 6.97 -64.61 107.64
CA GLN A 400 5.97 -64.36 108.65
C GLN A 400 5.71 -65.64 109.48
N GLY A 401 6.54 -65.90 110.50
CA GLY A 401 6.35 -67.02 111.44
C GLY A 401 7.19 -68.26 111.14
N ASP A 402 7.14 -69.26 112.02
CA ASP A 402 8.06 -70.41 111.98
C ASP A 402 7.81 -71.36 110.81
N CYS A 403 6.59 -71.33 110.25
CA CYS A 403 6.14 -72.20 109.17
C CYS A 403 6.12 -71.52 107.79
N ASP A 404 6.65 -70.31 107.68
CA ASP A 404 6.64 -69.54 106.44
C ASP A 404 7.96 -69.64 105.65
N VAL A 405 7.90 -69.39 104.34
CA VAL A 405 9.07 -69.36 103.44
C VAL A 405 9.32 -67.93 102.99
N GLU A 406 10.58 -67.58 102.75
CA GLU A 406 10.94 -66.28 102.18
C GLU A 406 10.75 -66.32 100.65
N GLU A 407 9.93 -65.44 100.08
CA GLU A 407 9.84 -65.30 98.62
C GLU A 407 10.79 -64.22 98.10
N VAL A 408 11.63 -64.66 97.16
CA VAL A 408 12.47 -63.79 96.33
C VAL A 408 11.86 -63.65 94.94
N CYS A 409 12.16 -62.53 94.28
CA CYS A 409 11.79 -62.32 92.90
C CYS A 409 12.30 -63.47 92.00
N PRO A 410 11.58 -63.86 90.94
CA PRO A 410 12.01 -64.94 90.08
C PRO A 410 13.11 -64.50 89.09
N GLY A 411 13.27 -63.20 88.87
CA GLY A 411 14.25 -62.61 87.93
C GLY A 411 13.76 -62.47 86.49
N ASP A 412 12.55 -62.94 86.19
CA ASP A 412 11.95 -62.97 84.86
C ASP A 412 10.45 -62.59 84.83
N ASN A 413 9.88 -62.16 85.97
CA ASN A 413 8.49 -61.75 86.10
C ASN A 413 8.36 -60.55 87.04
N GLU A 414 7.34 -59.73 86.79
CA GLU A 414 7.01 -58.47 87.46
C GLU A 414 6.38 -58.67 88.86
N ASP A 415 5.74 -59.83 89.05
CA ASP A 415 5.07 -60.22 90.29
C ASP A 415 5.96 -61.04 91.22
N CYS A 416 5.88 -60.76 92.52
CA CYS A 416 6.42 -61.64 93.55
C CYS A 416 5.70 -63.00 93.54
N PRO A 417 6.42 -64.13 93.75
CA PRO A 417 5.77 -65.44 93.82
C PRO A 417 4.63 -65.51 94.84
N ILE A 418 3.70 -66.44 94.62
CA ILE A 418 2.64 -66.72 95.59
C ILE A 418 3.26 -67.19 96.92
N ASP A 419 2.52 -66.97 98.01
CA ASP A 419 2.93 -67.31 99.38
C ASP A 419 3.20 -68.82 99.52
N LEU A 420 4.40 -69.19 99.94
CA LEU A 420 4.81 -70.57 100.13
C LEU A 420 5.03 -70.87 101.61
N PHE A 421 4.47 -71.99 102.06
CA PHE A 421 4.61 -72.43 103.44
C PHE A 421 5.54 -73.65 103.52
N LYS A 422 6.24 -73.80 104.66
CA LYS A 422 6.98 -75.02 104.97
C LYS A 422 6.00 -76.19 105.08
N ASN A 423 6.39 -77.32 104.50
CA ASN A 423 5.52 -78.50 104.40
C ASN A 423 5.23 -79.16 105.76
N ASP A 424 4.31 -80.12 105.73
CA ASP A 424 3.81 -80.87 106.90
C ASP A 424 4.81 -81.83 107.55
N THR A 425 6.03 -81.92 107.02
CA THR A 425 7.14 -82.65 107.63
C THR A 425 8.13 -81.75 108.36
N TYR A 426 7.97 -80.42 108.25
CA TYR A 426 8.80 -79.47 108.99
C TYR A 426 8.31 -79.38 110.44
N MET A 427 9.10 -79.94 111.35
CA MET A 427 8.87 -79.83 112.78
C MET A 427 9.12 -78.39 113.22
N CYS A 428 8.11 -77.75 113.79
CA CYS A 428 8.17 -76.36 114.21
C CYS A 428 8.09 -76.18 115.74
N LEU A 429 7.60 -77.18 116.49
CA LEU A 429 7.66 -77.22 117.96
C LEU A 429 7.90 -78.64 118.49
N GLU A 430 8.89 -78.82 119.37
CA GLU A 430 9.23 -80.09 120.02
C GLU A 430 8.34 -80.38 121.25
N ALA A 431 8.04 -81.66 121.53
CA ALA A 431 7.19 -82.08 122.64
C ALA A 431 7.80 -81.78 124.02
N PRO A 432 7.07 -81.11 124.93
CA PRO A 432 7.61 -80.70 126.24
C PRO A 432 7.69 -81.82 127.29
N GLY A 433 7.26 -83.06 126.98
CA GLY A 433 7.31 -84.18 127.92
C GLY A 433 6.70 -85.49 127.38
N PRO A 434 6.79 -86.60 128.15
CA PRO A 434 6.42 -87.94 127.67
C PRO A 434 4.92 -88.16 127.43
N CYS A 435 4.06 -87.19 127.78
CA CYS A 435 2.62 -87.21 127.52
C CYS A 435 2.20 -86.23 126.39
N ALA A 436 3.10 -85.76 125.50
CA ALA A 436 2.80 -84.89 124.35
C ALA A 436 3.52 -85.32 123.05
N ALA A 437 2.97 -84.97 121.87
CA ALA A 437 3.59 -85.21 120.55
C ALA A 437 4.19 -83.92 119.96
N ASP A 438 5.22 -84.05 119.10
CA ASP A 438 5.82 -82.92 118.37
C ASP A 438 4.80 -82.27 117.43
N ALA A 439 4.91 -80.95 117.23
CA ALA A 439 4.07 -80.20 116.29
C ALA A 439 4.84 -79.87 114.99
N TYR A 440 4.15 -80.10 113.87
CA TYR A 440 4.64 -79.89 112.51
C TYR A 440 3.78 -78.83 111.82
N CYS A 441 4.35 -78.11 110.85
CA CYS A 441 3.60 -77.13 110.06
C CYS A 441 2.42 -77.79 109.33
N SER A 442 1.38 -77.03 108.97
CA SER A 442 0.22 -77.58 108.24
C SER A 442 0.37 -77.50 106.72
N GLY A 443 1.39 -76.78 106.22
CA GLY A 443 1.60 -76.51 104.79
C GLY A 443 0.75 -75.36 104.23
N ASP A 444 -0.03 -74.68 105.06
CA ASP A 444 -0.98 -73.62 104.65
C ASP A 444 -1.17 -72.51 105.70
N ALA A 445 -0.33 -72.46 106.75
CA ALA A 445 -0.42 -71.47 107.81
C ALA A 445 0.97 -70.99 108.29
N PHE A 446 1.05 -69.69 108.60
CA PHE A 446 2.24 -69.00 109.14
C PHE A 446 2.73 -69.54 110.49
N GLY A 447 1.78 -69.92 111.35
CA GLY A 447 2.06 -70.32 112.73
C GLY A 447 2.19 -71.83 112.90
N CYS A 448 3.10 -72.26 113.77
CA CYS A 448 3.19 -73.65 114.19
C CYS A 448 1.95 -74.05 115.03
N PRO A 449 1.31 -75.19 114.75
CA PRO A 449 0.27 -75.75 115.62
C PRO A 449 0.80 -76.03 117.03
N VAL A 450 -0.08 -76.03 118.03
CA VAL A 450 0.27 -76.40 119.40
C VAL A 450 0.42 -77.91 119.55
N ASN A 451 1.36 -78.38 120.39
CA ASN A 451 1.55 -79.81 120.67
C ASN A 451 0.28 -80.47 121.23
N GLU A 452 -0.12 -81.62 120.67
CA GLU A 452 -1.28 -82.39 121.14
C GLU A 452 -0.92 -83.34 122.30
N TYR A 453 -1.85 -83.50 123.26
CA TYR A 453 -1.69 -84.38 124.44
C TYR A 453 -1.98 -85.86 124.11
N LEU A 454 -1.19 -86.78 124.67
CA LEU A 454 -1.37 -88.23 124.51
C LEU A 454 -2.54 -88.78 125.35
N PRO A 455 -3.27 -89.82 124.87
CA PRO A 455 -4.51 -90.29 125.49
C PRO A 455 -4.32 -90.97 126.85
N ARG A 456 -5.37 -90.96 127.69
CA ARG A 456 -5.41 -91.44 129.10
C ARG A 456 -5.01 -92.91 129.33
N THR A 457 -4.85 -93.71 128.29
CA THR A 457 -4.39 -95.10 128.36
C THR A 457 -2.86 -95.24 128.39
N THR A 458 -2.13 -94.13 128.25
CA THR A 458 -0.66 -94.12 128.17
C THR A 458 -0.05 -94.20 129.58
N VAL A 459 0.66 -95.29 129.89
CA VAL A 459 1.32 -95.51 131.19
C VAL A 459 2.58 -94.63 131.28
N CYS A 460 2.62 -93.72 132.25
CA CYS A 460 3.74 -92.82 132.47
C CYS A 460 4.67 -93.28 133.62
N ARG A 461 4.26 -94.23 134.48
CA ARG A 461 5.14 -94.92 135.46
C ARG A 461 4.65 -96.31 135.93
N PRO A 462 5.43 -97.41 135.83
CA PRO A 462 5.07 -98.76 136.34
C PRO A 462 5.33 -98.99 137.85
N ALA A 463 4.61 -99.94 138.49
CA ALA A 463 4.70 -100.30 139.92
C ALA A 463 5.84 -101.26 140.29
N ALA A 464 6.42 -101.13 141.49
CA ALA A 464 7.70 -101.76 141.88
C ALA A 464 7.65 -102.81 143.03
N GLY A 465 6.49 -103.23 143.53
CA GLY A 465 6.43 -104.25 144.58
C GLY A 465 5.03 -104.54 145.14
N PRO A 466 4.88 -105.59 145.97
CA PRO A 466 3.60 -106.29 146.21
C PRO A 466 2.56 -105.55 147.08
N CYS A 467 2.69 -104.24 147.29
CA CYS A 467 1.65 -103.35 147.82
C CYS A 467 1.69 -101.96 147.14
N ASP A 468 1.95 -101.87 145.83
CA ASP A 468 1.95 -100.62 145.03
C ASP A 468 1.34 -100.82 143.61
N THR A 469 0.72 -99.78 143.01
CA THR A 469 -0.01 -99.83 141.72
C THR A 469 0.37 -98.68 140.74
N PRO A 470 0.30 -98.87 139.39
CA PRO A 470 0.81 -97.92 138.38
C PRO A 470 0.00 -96.61 138.17
N GLU A 471 0.64 -95.58 137.59
CA GLU A 471 0.05 -94.27 137.24
C GLU A 471 -0.04 -94.03 135.70
N TYR A 472 -1.07 -93.29 135.25
CA TYR A 472 -1.43 -93.06 133.84
C TYR A 472 -1.55 -91.55 133.51
N CYS A 473 -1.25 -91.13 132.26
CA CYS A 473 -1.43 -89.73 131.81
C CYS A 473 -2.91 -89.29 131.95
N THR A 474 -3.15 -88.03 132.31
CA THR A 474 -4.50 -87.50 132.59
C THR A 474 -5.23 -86.98 131.34
N GLY A 475 -4.53 -86.81 130.22
CA GLY A 475 -5.08 -86.27 128.97
C GLY A 475 -5.40 -84.78 129.00
N GLU A 476 -5.05 -84.06 130.08
CA GLU A 476 -5.35 -82.62 130.27
C GLU A 476 -4.15 -81.82 130.83
N SER A 477 -3.03 -82.47 131.14
CA SER A 477 -1.78 -81.84 131.61
C SER A 477 -0.55 -82.71 131.32
N TYR A 478 0.63 -82.09 131.23
CA TYR A 478 1.92 -82.76 130.98
C TYR A 478 2.36 -83.73 132.08
#